data_AF-A0A8J2BII8-F1
#
_entry.id   AF-A0A8J2BII8-F1
#
_cell.length_a   1.000
_cell.length_b   1.000
_cell.length_c   1.000
_cell.angle_alpha   90.00
_cell.angle_beta   90.00
_cell.angle_gamma   90.00
#
_symmetry.space_group_name_H-M   'P 1'
#
loop_
_entity.id
_entity.type
_entity.pdbx_description
1 polymer ?
#
loop_
_entity_poly.entity_id
_entity_poly.type
_entity_poly.pdbx_seq_one_letter_code
_entity_poly.pdbx_strand_id
1 'polypeptide(L)'
;MSLLLLLSFFFDLVANVDGATTRRLLPTASILPKVQPPAAAPDPSSFMVKCIADLKHVTAKIDHSYTDVQMLDALGHECDFNHEMPLVFEDGFKTTMSCRHFAKELTKARWEYLEKGSDKGYVTVCKNYWQSAHAKPFLPKVHRPPGPTQLQWWWALLIFLSGVFAVYLVNRNNVKSSRRAAEAYADATARILRSGRGWS
;
A
#
# COMPACT_ATOMS: atom_id res chain seq x y z
N MET A 1 17.73 43.46 3.64
CA MET A 1 16.52 43.04 2.88
C MET A 1 16.91 41.81 2.09
N SER A 2 16.37 40.60 2.20
CA SER A 2 15.26 40.02 2.94
C SER A 2 15.48 38.50 2.90
N LEU A 3 15.82 37.89 4.03
CA LEU A 3 15.67 36.43 4.24
C LEU A 3 14.94 36.19 5.57
N LEU A 4 15.21 37.05 6.56
CA LEU A 4 14.48 37.13 7.82
C LEU A 4 13.00 37.52 7.66
N LEU A 5 12.63 38.30 6.63
CA LEU A 5 11.22 38.65 6.36
C LEU A 5 10.41 37.54 5.66
N LEU A 6 11.07 36.59 5.00
CA LEU A 6 10.39 35.46 4.35
C LEU A 6 10.11 34.32 5.34
N LEU A 7 10.94 34.16 6.39
CA LEU A 7 10.75 33.13 7.40
C LEU A 7 9.62 33.46 8.39
N SER A 8 9.37 34.75 8.67
CA SER A 8 8.25 35.17 9.52
C SER A 8 6.88 34.96 8.86
N PHE A 9 6.77 35.12 7.53
CA PHE A 9 5.51 34.86 6.81
C PHE A 9 5.10 33.38 6.79
N PHE A 10 6.04 32.44 6.90
CA PHE A 10 5.72 31.01 6.92
C PHE A 10 5.24 30.51 8.29
N PHE A 11 5.60 31.18 9.39
CA PHE A 11 5.15 30.78 10.73
C PHE A 11 3.71 31.22 11.04
N ASP A 12 3.27 32.35 10.49
CA ASP A 12 1.90 32.84 10.70
C ASP A 12 0.82 32.06 9.93
N LEU A 13 1.19 31.30 8.89
CA LEU A 13 0.24 30.43 8.17
C LEU A 13 -0.08 29.12 8.92
N VAL A 14 0.71 28.76 9.94
CA VAL A 14 0.54 27.52 10.72
C VAL A 14 -0.30 27.77 11.98
N ALA A 15 -0.53 29.02 12.38
CA ALA A 15 -1.14 29.34 13.67
C ALA A 15 -2.65 29.64 13.64
N ASN A 16 -3.33 29.57 12.48
CA ASN A 16 -4.74 29.93 12.39
C ASN A 16 -5.63 28.82 11.81
N VAL A 17 -5.68 27.69 12.52
CA VAL A 17 -6.79 26.72 12.44
C VAL A 17 -7.50 26.74 13.78
N ASP A 18 -8.13 27.86 14.08
CA ASP A 18 -9.11 27.96 15.16
C ASP A 18 -10.36 27.18 14.77
N GLY A 19 -10.37 25.90 15.16
CA GLY A 19 -11.31 25.34 16.13
C GLY A 19 -12.73 25.93 16.23
N ALA A 20 -13.42 26.19 15.13
CA ALA A 20 -14.83 26.58 15.15
C ALA A 20 -15.74 25.40 14.76
N THR A 21 -16.30 24.76 15.79
CA THR A 21 -17.69 24.27 15.79
C THR A 21 -18.06 23.22 14.73
N THR A 22 -17.63 21.97 14.96
CA THR A 22 -18.31 20.78 14.41
C THR A 22 -18.68 19.83 15.55
N ARG A 23 -19.44 20.31 16.53
CA ARG A 23 -20.18 19.46 17.48
C ARG A 23 -21.62 19.32 17.01
N ARG A 24 -21.87 18.29 16.20
CA ARG A 24 -23.16 17.67 15.81
C ARG A 24 -22.80 16.90 14.52
N LEU A 25 -22.76 15.57 14.42
CA LEU A 25 -23.34 14.47 15.16
C LEU A 25 -22.36 13.29 15.00
N LEU A 26 -21.56 12.95 16.01
CA LEU A 26 -21.04 11.59 16.04
C LEU A 26 -22.15 10.74 16.66
N PRO A 27 -22.76 9.78 15.93
CA PRO A 27 -23.64 8.81 16.56
C PRO A 27 -22.86 8.13 17.67
N THR A 28 -23.48 8.07 18.84
CA THR A 28 -22.97 7.41 20.04
C THR A 28 -22.43 6.03 19.65
N ALA A 29 -21.19 5.73 20.04
CA ALA A 29 -20.47 4.48 19.74
C ALA A 29 -21.12 3.20 20.32
N SER A 30 -22.37 3.29 20.78
CA SER A 30 -23.20 2.21 21.29
C SER A 30 -23.99 1.47 20.20
N ILE A 31 -23.82 1.80 18.91
CA ILE A 31 -24.51 1.10 17.80
C ILE A 31 -23.68 -0.07 17.22
N LEU A 32 -22.41 -0.27 17.61
CA LEU A 32 -21.67 -1.43 17.11
C LEU A 32 -22.36 -2.72 17.59
N PRO A 33 -22.85 -3.57 16.67
CA PRO A 33 -23.45 -4.84 17.04
C PRO A 33 -22.45 -5.60 17.90
N LYS A 34 -22.90 -6.06 19.07
CA LYS A 34 -22.11 -6.90 19.96
C LYS A 34 -21.72 -8.15 19.16
N VAL A 35 -20.48 -8.23 18.70
CA VAL A 35 -19.95 -9.38 17.94
C VAL A 35 -20.10 -10.60 18.84
N GLN A 36 -21.05 -11.46 18.51
CA GLN A 36 -21.28 -12.68 19.25
C GLN A 36 -20.09 -13.62 18.99
N PRO A 37 -19.60 -14.33 20.02
CA PRO A 37 -18.52 -15.29 19.84
C PRO A 37 -18.91 -16.32 18.77
N PRO A 38 -17.95 -16.81 17.98
CA PRO A 38 -18.22 -17.66 16.83
C PRO A 38 -18.98 -18.91 17.28
N ALA A 39 -20.22 -19.04 16.82
CA ALA A 39 -21.03 -20.23 17.05
C ALA A 39 -20.28 -21.46 16.50
N ALA A 40 -20.50 -22.61 17.13
CA ALA A 40 -19.99 -23.89 16.63
C ALA A 40 -20.32 -24.04 15.13
N ALA A 41 -19.36 -24.55 14.35
CA ALA A 41 -19.48 -24.63 12.89
C ALA A 41 -20.83 -25.28 12.52
N PRO A 42 -21.67 -24.60 11.70
CA PRO A 42 -23.00 -25.09 11.40
C PRO A 42 -22.93 -26.41 10.63
N ASP A 43 -23.97 -27.22 10.76
CA ASP A 43 -24.14 -28.40 9.90
C ASP A 43 -24.19 -27.95 8.42
N PRO A 44 -23.51 -28.64 7.48
CA PRO A 44 -23.44 -28.22 6.08
C PRO A 44 -24.83 -28.03 5.43
N SER A 45 -25.82 -28.86 5.77
CA SER A 45 -27.17 -28.73 5.20
C SER A 45 -27.89 -27.50 5.75
N SER A 46 -27.73 -27.22 7.05
CA SER A 46 -28.29 -26.03 7.68
C SER A 46 -27.67 -24.73 7.12
N PHE A 47 -26.36 -24.76 6.85
CA PHE A 47 -25.66 -23.66 6.19
C PHE A 47 -26.20 -23.40 4.79
N MET A 48 -26.36 -24.44 3.97
CA MET A 48 -26.78 -24.27 2.57
C MET A 48 -28.15 -23.61 2.46
N VAL A 49 -29.12 -24.04 3.27
CA VAL A 49 -30.47 -23.45 3.29
C VAL A 49 -30.41 -21.97 3.64
N LYS A 50 -29.65 -21.63 4.69
CA LYS A 50 -29.49 -20.25 5.14
C LYS A 50 -28.75 -19.39 4.11
N CYS A 51 -27.63 -19.88 3.57
CA CYS A 51 -26.82 -19.17 2.59
C CYS A 51 -27.64 -18.80 1.35
N ILE A 52 -28.44 -19.72 0.80
CA ILE A 52 -29.27 -19.43 -0.38
C ILE A 52 -30.30 -18.34 -0.05
N ALA A 53 -30.95 -18.43 1.11
CA ALA A 53 -31.91 -17.42 1.56
C ALA A 53 -31.25 -16.04 1.73
N ASP A 54 -30.07 -15.99 2.35
CA ASP A 54 -29.30 -14.78 2.58
C ASP A 54 -28.84 -14.16 1.25
N LEU A 55 -28.30 -14.95 0.30
CA LEU A 55 -27.90 -14.44 -1.01
C LEU A 55 -29.07 -13.88 -1.81
N LYS A 56 -30.25 -14.52 -1.76
CA LYS A 56 -31.46 -13.99 -2.38
C LYS A 56 -31.88 -12.67 -1.76
N HIS A 57 -31.87 -12.59 -0.43
CA HIS A 57 -32.22 -11.37 0.28
C HIS A 57 -31.25 -10.23 -0.04
N VAL A 58 -29.94 -10.50 -0.01
CA VAL A 58 -28.89 -9.51 -0.31
C VAL A 58 -28.99 -9.03 -1.75
N THR A 59 -29.07 -9.94 -2.72
CA THR A 59 -29.19 -9.55 -4.14
C THR A 59 -30.47 -8.75 -4.40
N ALA A 60 -31.61 -9.14 -3.82
CA ALA A 60 -32.84 -8.34 -3.93
C ALA A 60 -32.71 -6.93 -3.33
N LYS A 61 -31.93 -6.76 -2.26
CA LYS A 61 -31.65 -5.45 -1.66
C LYS A 61 -30.70 -4.61 -2.51
N ILE A 62 -29.68 -5.24 -3.09
CA ILE A 62 -28.74 -4.58 -4.00
C ILE A 62 -29.49 -4.08 -5.24
N ASP A 63 -30.38 -4.90 -5.80
CA ASP A 63 -31.18 -4.57 -6.99
C ASP A 63 -32.09 -3.34 -6.80
N HIS A 64 -32.41 -2.98 -5.55
CA HIS A 64 -33.15 -1.75 -5.27
C HIS A 64 -32.33 -0.48 -5.54
N SER A 65 -31.00 -0.57 -5.47
CA SER A 65 -30.09 0.58 -5.58
C SER A 65 -29.16 0.50 -6.79
N TYR A 66 -28.91 -0.70 -7.31
CA TYR A 66 -28.01 -0.97 -8.41
C TYR A 66 -28.72 -1.85 -9.44
N THR A 67 -28.46 -1.60 -10.72
CA THR A 67 -28.88 -2.53 -11.78
C THR A 67 -28.02 -3.80 -11.77
N ASP A 68 -28.50 -4.90 -12.37
CA ASP A 68 -27.71 -6.15 -12.48
C ASP A 68 -26.32 -5.92 -13.11
N VAL A 69 -26.24 -4.99 -14.07
CA VAL A 69 -25.00 -4.61 -14.74
C VAL A 69 -24.03 -3.90 -13.79
N GLN A 70 -24.56 -3.09 -12.86
CA GLN A 70 -23.78 -2.35 -11.87
C GLN A 70 -23.44 -3.19 -10.64
N MET A 71 -24.18 -4.27 -10.38
CA MET A 71 -23.96 -5.09 -9.18
C MET A 71 -22.55 -5.66 -9.11
N LEU A 72 -21.97 -6.09 -10.23
CA LEU A 72 -20.60 -6.60 -10.25
C LEU A 72 -19.59 -5.53 -9.81
N ASP A 73 -19.73 -4.31 -10.32
CA ASP A 73 -18.83 -3.21 -9.98
C ASP A 73 -19.04 -2.76 -8.53
N ALA A 74 -20.28 -2.68 -8.06
CA ALA A 74 -20.60 -2.35 -6.67
C ALA A 74 -19.96 -3.36 -5.69
N LEU A 75 -20.13 -4.66 -5.93
CA LEU A 75 -19.50 -5.72 -5.14
C LEU A 75 -17.97 -5.72 -5.28
N GLY A 76 -17.46 -5.35 -6.47
CA GLY A 76 -16.03 -5.20 -6.70
C GLY A 76 -15.39 -4.11 -5.85
N HIS A 77 -16.04 -2.96 -5.73
CA HIS A 77 -15.59 -1.87 -4.86
C HIS A 77 -15.65 -2.25 -3.38
N GLU A 78 -16.67 -3.00 -2.95
CA GLU A 78 -16.75 -3.52 -1.59
C GLU A 78 -15.56 -4.45 -1.26
N CYS A 79 -15.16 -5.30 -2.21
CA CYS A 79 -13.97 -6.13 -2.05
C CYS A 79 -12.67 -5.30 -1.91
N ASP A 80 -12.57 -4.18 -2.63
CA ASP A 80 -11.41 -3.28 -2.53
C ASP A 80 -11.40 -2.55 -1.19
N PHE A 81 -12.56 -2.09 -0.73
CA PHE A 81 -12.71 -1.40 0.55
C PHE A 81 -12.33 -2.29 1.74
N ASN A 82 -12.75 -3.56 1.72
CA ASN A 82 -12.36 -4.54 2.75
C ASN A 82 -10.85 -4.84 2.74
N HIS A 83 -10.22 -4.77 1.57
CA HIS A 83 -8.77 -4.90 1.46
C HIS A 83 -8.02 -3.70 2.04
N GLU A 84 -8.53 -2.49 1.84
CA GLU A 84 -7.94 -1.25 2.35
C GLU A 84 -8.15 -1.08 3.86
N MET A 85 -9.26 -1.60 4.39
CA MET A 85 -9.66 -1.45 5.80
C MET A 85 -9.87 -2.79 6.53
N PRO A 86 -8.88 -3.70 6.55
CA PRO A 86 -9.04 -5.06 7.05
C PRO A 86 -9.25 -5.14 8.57
N LEU A 87 -9.03 -4.04 9.30
CA LEU A 87 -9.25 -3.95 10.74
C LEU A 87 -10.67 -3.52 11.11
N VAL A 88 -11.41 -2.92 10.17
CA VAL A 88 -12.74 -2.35 10.40
C VAL A 88 -13.83 -3.30 9.90
N PHE A 89 -13.58 -3.97 8.78
CA PHE A 89 -14.55 -4.83 8.11
C PHE A 89 -13.97 -6.23 7.90
N GLU A 90 -14.81 -7.24 8.16
CA GLU A 90 -14.51 -8.64 7.90
C GLU A 90 -15.52 -9.15 6.87
N ASP A 91 -15.02 -9.65 5.75
CA ASP A 91 -15.83 -10.06 4.60
C ASP A 91 -15.95 -11.59 4.46
N GLY A 92 -15.33 -12.34 5.37
CA GLY A 92 -15.28 -13.80 5.31
C GLY A 92 -14.34 -14.36 4.24
N PHE A 93 -13.56 -13.51 3.54
CA PHE A 93 -12.64 -13.93 2.48
C PHE A 93 -11.18 -13.80 2.91
N LYS A 94 -10.36 -14.79 2.57
CA LYS A 94 -8.92 -14.78 2.86
C LYS A 94 -8.13 -13.83 1.95
N THR A 95 -8.66 -13.55 0.75
CA THR A 95 -7.99 -12.73 -0.26
C THR A 95 -9.00 -11.91 -1.05
N THR A 96 -8.60 -10.73 -1.51
CA THR A 96 -9.39 -9.86 -2.40
C THR A 96 -9.81 -10.58 -3.68
N MET A 97 -8.96 -11.47 -4.21
CA MET A 97 -9.29 -12.28 -5.38
C MET A 97 -10.43 -13.25 -5.11
N SER A 98 -10.48 -13.87 -3.93
CA SER A 98 -11.59 -14.74 -3.53
C SER A 98 -12.90 -13.95 -3.44
N CYS A 99 -12.87 -12.75 -2.86
CA CYS A 99 -14.03 -11.85 -2.80
C CYS A 99 -14.51 -11.47 -4.21
N ARG A 100 -13.61 -11.01 -5.09
CA ARG A 100 -13.95 -10.64 -6.48
C ARG A 100 -14.47 -11.82 -7.30
N HIS A 101 -13.93 -13.03 -7.09
CA HIS A 101 -14.46 -14.23 -7.73
C HIS A 101 -15.87 -14.55 -7.24
N PHE A 102 -16.10 -14.45 -5.93
CA PHE A 102 -17.43 -14.62 -5.35
C PHE A 102 -18.43 -13.59 -5.91
N ALA A 103 -18.04 -12.32 -6.03
CA ALA A 103 -18.85 -11.27 -6.63
C ALA A 103 -19.29 -11.63 -8.06
N LYS A 104 -18.36 -12.11 -8.91
CA LYS A 104 -18.67 -12.56 -10.27
C LYS A 104 -19.66 -13.71 -10.30
N GLU A 105 -19.44 -14.73 -9.47
CA GLU A 105 -20.31 -15.90 -9.40
C GLU A 105 -21.71 -15.52 -8.88
N LEU A 106 -21.79 -14.60 -7.92
CA LEU A 106 -23.06 -14.09 -7.39
C LEU A 106 -23.84 -13.29 -8.43
N THR A 107 -23.17 -12.42 -9.19
CA THR A 107 -23.80 -11.67 -10.29
C THR A 107 -24.32 -12.60 -11.38
N LYS A 108 -23.53 -13.62 -11.76
CA LYS A 108 -23.97 -14.63 -12.70
C LYS A 108 -25.17 -15.42 -12.19
N ALA A 109 -25.14 -15.84 -10.93
CA ALA A 109 -26.24 -16.57 -10.29
C ALA A 109 -27.53 -15.73 -10.24
N ARG A 110 -27.42 -14.43 -9.96
CA ARG A 110 -28.56 -13.50 -10.00
C ARG A 110 -29.14 -13.40 -11.40
N TRP A 111 -28.29 -13.22 -12.41
CA TRP A 111 -28.73 -13.12 -13.80
C TRP A 111 -29.44 -14.39 -14.26
N GLU A 112 -28.91 -15.57 -13.94
CA GLU A 112 -29.57 -16.86 -14.21
C GLU A 112 -30.91 -17.01 -13.46
N TYR A 113 -31.00 -16.51 -12.22
CA TYR A 113 -32.24 -16.51 -11.45
C TYR A 113 -33.30 -15.62 -12.10
N LEU A 114 -32.93 -14.45 -12.60
CA LEU A 114 -33.86 -13.54 -13.29
C LEU A 114 -34.32 -14.09 -14.64
N GLU A 115 -33.41 -14.69 -15.41
CA GLU A 115 -33.73 -15.23 -16.74
C GLU A 115 -34.56 -16.52 -16.66
N LYS A 116 -34.25 -17.42 -15.73
CA LYS A 116 -34.79 -18.79 -15.69
C LYS A 116 -35.64 -19.10 -14.46
N GLY A 117 -35.67 -18.22 -13.45
CA GLY A 117 -36.34 -18.48 -12.17
C GLY A 117 -35.67 -19.59 -11.33
N SER A 118 -34.40 -19.90 -11.59
CA SER A 118 -33.71 -21.08 -11.06
C SER A 118 -32.71 -20.75 -9.96
N ASP A 119 -32.77 -21.48 -8.84
CA ASP A 119 -31.85 -21.31 -7.70
C ASP A 119 -30.49 -21.99 -7.85
N LYS A 120 -30.28 -22.71 -8.96
CA LYS A 120 -29.07 -23.50 -9.20
C LYS A 120 -27.78 -22.68 -9.12
N GLY A 121 -27.82 -21.43 -9.58
CA GLY A 121 -26.71 -20.49 -9.45
C GLY A 121 -26.34 -20.25 -7.98
N TYR A 122 -27.32 -19.86 -7.15
CA TYR A 122 -27.10 -19.62 -5.72
C TYR A 122 -26.61 -20.87 -4.98
N VAL A 123 -27.16 -22.05 -5.30
CA VAL A 123 -26.68 -23.33 -4.73
C VAL A 123 -25.18 -23.52 -5.03
N THR A 124 -24.75 -23.23 -6.25
CA THR A 124 -23.35 -23.35 -6.67
C THR A 124 -22.45 -22.35 -5.93
N VAL A 125 -22.88 -21.09 -5.82
CA VAL A 125 -22.15 -20.04 -5.08
C VAL A 125 -21.97 -20.45 -3.61
N CYS A 126 -23.04 -20.86 -2.94
CA CYS A 126 -22.99 -21.29 -1.54
C CYS A 126 -22.09 -22.51 -1.32
N LYS A 127 -22.13 -23.49 -2.22
CA LYS A 127 -21.25 -24.66 -2.16
C LYS A 127 -19.79 -24.27 -2.30
N ASN A 128 -19.46 -23.42 -3.26
CA ASN A 128 -18.10 -22.94 -3.50
C ASN A 128 -17.59 -22.12 -2.30
N TYR A 129 -18.44 -21.27 -1.73
CA TYR A 129 -18.12 -20.52 -0.51
C TYR A 129 -17.88 -21.44 0.69
N TRP A 130 -18.76 -22.42 0.93
CA TRP A 130 -18.59 -23.39 2.01
C TRP A 130 -17.27 -24.14 1.89
N GLN A 131 -16.94 -24.60 0.68
CA GLN A 131 -15.70 -25.31 0.39
C GLN A 131 -14.47 -24.43 0.57
N SER A 132 -14.49 -23.16 0.16
CA SER A 132 -13.35 -22.26 0.33
C SER A 132 -13.12 -21.84 1.78
N ALA A 133 -14.22 -21.66 2.55
CA ALA A 133 -14.18 -21.35 3.97
C ALA A 133 -13.69 -22.54 4.82
N HIS A 134 -14.15 -23.77 4.50
CA HIS A 134 -13.87 -24.99 5.27
C HIS A 134 -12.77 -25.86 4.68
N ALA A 135 -12.22 -25.52 3.52
CA ALA A 135 -10.95 -26.08 3.08
C ALA A 135 -9.95 -25.84 4.20
N LYS A 136 -9.43 -26.94 4.78
CA LYS A 136 -8.41 -26.91 5.84
C LYS A 136 -7.44 -25.79 5.52
N PRO A 137 -7.14 -24.89 6.46
CA PRO A 137 -6.32 -23.74 6.15
C PRO A 137 -4.99 -24.26 5.62
N PHE A 138 -4.80 -24.14 4.31
CA PHE A 138 -3.49 -23.76 3.84
C PHE A 138 -3.27 -22.43 4.52
N LEU A 139 -2.40 -22.40 5.53
CA LEU A 139 -1.99 -21.16 6.18
C LEU A 139 -1.60 -20.22 5.04
N PRO A 140 -2.44 -19.24 4.68
CA PRO A 140 -2.07 -18.32 3.63
C PRO A 140 -0.85 -17.61 4.21
N LYS A 141 0.28 -17.65 3.51
CA LYS A 141 1.37 -16.74 3.85
C LYS A 141 0.73 -15.37 3.88
N VAL A 142 0.58 -14.81 5.08
CA VAL A 142 0.13 -13.43 5.28
C VAL A 142 1.00 -12.63 4.33
N HIS A 143 0.41 -12.13 3.23
CA HIS A 143 1.07 -11.12 2.44
C HIS A 143 1.02 -9.89 3.32
N ARG A 144 2.00 -9.83 4.24
CA ARG A 144 2.40 -8.58 4.85
C ARG A 144 2.58 -7.64 3.64
N PRO A 145 1.92 -6.47 3.59
CA PRO A 145 2.24 -5.48 2.56
C PRO A 145 3.76 -5.43 2.47
N PRO A 146 4.37 -5.40 1.26
CA PRO A 146 5.82 -5.42 1.15
C PRO A 146 6.33 -4.37 2.13
N GLY A 147 6.94 -4.84 3.24
CA GLY A 147 7.57 -3.93 4.18
C GLY A 147 8.54 -3.09 3.38
N PRO A 148 8.80 -1.83 3.75
CA PRO A 148 9.67 -0.93 2.99
C PRO A 148 10.86 -1.72 2.47
N THR A 149 10.88 -1.88 1.15
CA THR A 149 11.53 -2.97 0.47
C THR A 149 12.99 -3.04 0.90
N GLN A 150 13.49 -4.25 1.16
CA GLN A 150 14.91 -4.49 1.45
C GLN A 150 15.84 -3.95 0.34
N LEU A 151 15.26 -3.64 -0.84
CA LEU A 151 15.91 -2.94 -1.95
C LEU A 151 16.33 -1.50 -1.62
N GLN A 152 15.70 -0.82 -0.66
CA GLN A 152 16.00 0.58 -0.31
C GLN A 152 17.36 0.76 0.38
N TRP A 153 17.86 -0.27 1.08
CA TRP A 153 19.17 -0.22 1.74
C TRP A 153 20.35 -0.35 0.76
N TRP A 154 20.18 -1.10 -0.33
CA TRP A 154 21.23 -1.25 -1.34
C TRP A 154 21.45 0.05 -2.12
N TRP A 155 20.39 0.80 -2.43
CA TRP A 155 20.52 2.14 -3.01
C TRP A 155 21.21 3.12 -2.06
N ALA A 156 20.93 3.06 -0.75
CA ALA A 156 21.64 3.87 0.24
C ALA A 156 23.14 3.54 0.30
N LEU A 157 23.51 2.25 0.22
CA LEU A 157 24.91 1.82 0.12
C LEU A 157 25.58 2.29 -1.18
N LEU A 158 24.90 2.22 -2.33
CA LEU A 158 25.41 2.72 -3.60
C LEU A 158 25.63 4.24 -3.57
N ILE A 159 24.70 5.00 -2.99
CA ILE A 159 24.83 6.46 -2.83
C ILE A 159 26.01 6.77 -1.90
N PHE A 160 26.15 6.06 -0.78
CA PHE A 160 27.27 6.25 0.14
C PHE A 160 28.62 5.93 -0.52
N LEU A 161 28.73 4.77 -1.19
CA LEU A 161 29.96 4.35 -1.87
C LEU A 161 30.34 5.29 -3.02
N SER A 162 29.36 5.76 -3.80
CA SER A 162 29.62 6.73 -4.87
C SER A 162 30.12 8.07 -4.34
N GLY A 163 29.57 8.54 -3.20
CA GLY A 163 30.05 9.73 -2.49
C GLY A 163 31.50 9.58 -2.01
N VAL A 164 31.83 8.48 -1.34
CA VAL A 164 33.20 8.18 -0.87
C VAL A 164 34.17 8.09 -2.05
N PHE A 165 33.77 7.44 -3.14
CA PHE A 165 34.59 7.32 -4.34
C PHE A 165 34.87 8.68 -4.99
N ALA A 166 33.87 9.56 -5.09
CA ALA A 166 34.05 10.92 -5.60
C ALA A 166 35.05 11.72 -4.75
N VAL A 167 34.91 11.68 -3.42
CA VAL A 167 35.85 12.33 -2.49
C VAL A 167 37.27 11.77 -2.65
N TYR A 168 37.41 10.45 -2.79
CA TYR A 168 38.69 9.80 -3.04
C TYR A 168 39.34 10.27 -4.35
N LEU A 169 38.57 10.39 -5.43
CA LEU A 169 39.07 10.90 -6.71
C LEU A 169 39.53 12.36 -6.62
N VAL A 170 38.76 13.23 -5.95
CA VAL A 170 39.14 14.63 -5.72
C VAL A 170 40.44 14.71 -4.90
N ASN A 171 40.54 13.95 -3.81
CA ASN A 171 41.76 13.91 -2.99
C ASN A 171 42.97 13.42 -3.79
N ARG A 172 42.81 12.35 -4.57
CA ARG A 172 43.88 11.81 -5.42
C ARG A 172 44.34 12.82 -6.47
N ASN A 173 43.42 13.58 -7.06
CA ASN A 173 43.75 14.63 -8.03
C ASN A 173 44.47 15.80 -7.37
N ASN A 174 44.06 16.22 -6.17
CA ASN A 174 44.76 17.24 -5.39
C ASN A 174 46.20 16.83 -5.06
N VAL A 175 46.43 15.59 -4.59
CA VAL A 175 47.78 15.09 -4.30
C VAL A 175 48.66 15.07 -5.55
N LYS A 176 48.11 14.66 -6.71
CA LYS A 176 48.85 14.71 -7.98
C LYS A 176 49.20 16.14 -8.40
N SER A 177 48.28 17.09 -8.19
CA SER A 177 48.52 18.52 -8.46
C SER A 177 49.68 19.05 -7.61
N SER A 178 49.68 18.75 -6.30
CA SER A 178 50.75 19.18 -5.39
C SER A 178 52.12 18.58 -5.75
N ARG A 179 52.19 17.32 -6.18
CA ARG A 179 53.46 16.71 -6.64
C ARG A 179 54.04 17.41 -7.87
N ARG A 180 53.20 17.72 -8.87
CA ARG A 180 53.64 18.44 -10.08
C ARG A 180 54.14 19.85 -9.75
N ALA A 181 53.51 20.54 -8.80
CA ALA A 181 53.96 21.85 -8.35
C ALA A 181 55.33 21.79 -7.64
N ALA A 182 55.57 20.76 -6.82
CA ALA A 182 56.85 20.56 -6.14
C ALA A 182 57.99 20.23 -7.12
N GLU A 183 57.74 19.37 -8.12
CA GLU A 183 58.72 19.06 -9.17
C GLU A 183 59.07 20.28 -10.02
N ALA A 184 58.08 21.11 -10.37
CA ALA A 184 58.30 22.37 -11.10
C ALA A 184 59.16 23.36 -10.29
N TYR A 185 58.92 23.49 -8.98
CA TYR A 185 59.73 24.35 -8.10
C TYR A 185 61.18 23.84 -7.96
N ALA A 186 61.36 22.51 -7.86
CA ALA A 186 62.68 21.90 -7.79
C ALA A 186 63.50 22.12 -9.08
N ASP A 187 62.90 21.94 -10.27
CA ASP A 187 63.58 22.19 -11.55
C ASP A 187 63.94 23.69 -11.73
N ALA A 188 63.01 24.58 -11.36
CA ALA A 188 63.27 26.03 -11.38
C ALA A 188 64.47 26.41 -10.49
N THR A 189 64.54 25.86 -9.27
CA THR A 189 65.65 26.10 -8.34
C THR A 189 66.98 25.54 -8.88
N ALA A 190 66.95 24.36 -9.49
CA ALA A 190 68.13 23.72 -10.08
C ALA A 190 68.69 24.48 -11.31
N ARG A 191 67.85 25.23 -12.05
CA ARG A 191 68.32 26.13 -13.12
C ARG A 191 69.02 27.36 -12.56
N ILE A 192 68.46 28.01 -11.55
CA ILE A 192 69.06 29.20 -10.91
C ILE A 192 70.46 28.89 -10.35
N LEU A 193 70.62 27.74 -9.68
CA LEU A 193 71.91 27.31 -9.13
C LEU A 193 72.95 26.94 -10.21
N ARG A 194 72.52 26.62 -11.44
CA ARG A 194 73.44 26.39 -12.58
C ARG A 194 73.88 27.70 -13.21
N SER A 195 72.99 28.67 -13.40
CA SER A 195 73.33 29.97 -13.99
C SER A 195 74.28 30.81 -13.11
N GLY A 196 74.22 30.65 -11.77
CA GLY A 196 75.09 31.39 -10.85
C GLY A 196 76.55 30.91 -10.79
N ARG A 197 76.88 29.73 -11.33
CA ARG A 197 78.24 29.17 -11.29
C ARG A 197 79.16 29.59 -12.45
N GLY A 198 78.68 30.41 -13.38
CA GLY A 198 79.43 30.85 -14.56
C GLY A 198 80.06 32.24 -14.46
N TRP A 199 80.01 32.88 -13.28
CA TRP A 199 80.56 34.22 -13.04
C TRP A 199 81.66 34.13 -11.97
N SER A 200 82.78 33.50 -12.32
CA SER A 200 84.03 33.56 -11.56
C SER A 200 85.22 33.45 -12.50
#